data_AF-A0A3C0MB80-F1
#
_entry.id   AF-A0A3C0MB80-F1
#
_cell.length_a   1.000
_cell.length_b   1.000
_cell.length_c   1.000
_cell.angle_alpha   90.00
_cell.angle_beta   90.00
_cell.angle_gamma   90.00
#
_symmetry.space_group_name_H-M   'P 1'
#
loop_
_entity.id
_entity.type
_entity.pdbx_description
1 polymer ?
#
loop_
_entity_poly.entity_id
_entity_poly.type
_entity_poly.pdbx_seq_one_letter_code
_entity_poly.pdbx_strand_id
1 'polypeptide(L)'
;MPGFEAKTFMPAKLDAVFEFLDTPAKAGGHMEKPSMMMMGGSMTYETDARGGREVGSVITMGGNFLWLRLSVRETVVEREPPRRKV
;
A
#
# COMPACT_ATOMS: atom_id res chain seq x y z
N MET A 1 6.59 -2.14 -19.27
CA MET A 1 5.46 -1.20 -19.09
C MET A 1 6.04 0.19 -18.87
N PRO A 2 5.51 1.26 -19.49
CA PRO A 2 5.99 2.61 -19.20
C PRO A 2 5.75 2.94 -17.72
N GLY A 3 6.70 3.62 -17.10
CA GLY A 3 6.57 4.10 -15.73
C GLY A 3 5.62 5.30 -15.67
N PHE A 4 4.81 5.38 -14.61
CA PHE A 4 4.03 6.56 -14.28
C PHE A 4 4.59 7.18 -12.99
N GLU A 5 4.72 8.51 -12.96
CA GLU A 5 5.17 9.26 -11.79
C GLU A 5 4.22 10.44 -11.54
N ALA A 6 3.81 10.61 -10.29
CA ALA A 6 3.03 11.74 -9.82
C ALA A 6 3.71 12.37 -8.60
N LYS A 7 3.64 13.71 -8.50
CA LYS A 7 4.22 14.49 -7.39
C LYS A 7 3.18 15.43 -6.83
N THR A 8 3.20 15.60 -5.52
CA THR A 8 2.38 16.59 -4.82
C THR A 8 3.14 17.14 -3.62
N PHE A 9 2.75 18.32 -3.14
CA PHE A 9 3.29 18.90 -1.93
C PHE A 9 2.49 18.44 -0.72
N MET A 10 3.18 17.97 0.32
CA MET A 10 2.57 17.70 1.63
C MET A 10 3.08 18.70 2.66
N PRO A 11 2.20 19.50 3.30
CA PRO A 11 2.57 20.38 4.40
C PRO A 11 2.74 19.60 5.72
N ALA A 12 3.66 18.63 5.74
CA ALA A 12 3.94 17.77 6.89
C ALA A 12 5.44 17.44 6.98
N LYS A 13 5.90 16.97 8.15
CA LYS A 13 7.29 16.55 8.35
C LYS A 13 7.60 15.29 7.55
N LEU A 14 8.79 15.24 6.94
CA LEU A 14 9.23 14.10 6.11
C LEU A 14 9.07 12.75 6.82
N ASP A 15 9.56 12.64 8.06
CA ASP A 15 9.49 11.38 8.81
C ASP A 15 8.05 10.95 9.10
N ALA A 16 7.14 11.90 9.33
CA ALA A 16 5.73 11.61 9.57
C ALA A 16 5.02 11.13 8.30
N VAL A 17 5.34 11.75 7.15
CA VAL A 17 4.82 11.32 5.85
C VAL A 17 5.36 9.93 5.50
N PHE A 18 6.67 9.72 5.67
CA PHE A 18 7.29 8.43 5.39
C PHE A 18 6.73 7.34 6.30
N GLU A 19 6.60 7.56 7.61
CA GLU A 19 6.02 6.59 8.54
C GLU A 19 4.58 6.22 8.17
N PHE A 20 3.78 7.21 7.75
CA PHE A 20 2.41 6.98 7.28
C PHE A 20 2.37 6.12 6.02
N LEU A 21 3.19 6.45 5.02
CA LEU A 21 3.26 5.71 3.75
C LEU A 21 3.94 4.34 3.88
N ASP A 22 4.89 4.18 4.80
CA ASP A 22 5.60 2.93 5.07
C ASP A 22 4.74 1.93 5.86
N THR A 23 3.60 2.36 6.40
CA THR A 23 2.61 1.49 7.06
C THR A 23 1.52 1.10 6.05
N PRO A 24 1.48 -0.14 5.52
CA PRO A 24 0.59 -0.50 4.41
C PRO A 24 -0.90 -0.23 4.68
N ALA A 25 -1.39 -0.61 5.87
CA ALA A 25 -2.79 -0.37 6.25
C ALA A 25 -3.15 1.12 6.38
N LYS A 26 -2.18 2.01 6.66
CA LYS A 26 -2.42 3.47 6.68
C LYS A 26 -2.39 4.05 5.27
N ALA A 27 -1.36 3.72 4.50
CA ALA A 27 -1.21 4.18 3.12
C ALA A 27 -2.41 3.75 2.26
N GLY A 28 -2.85 2.50 2.44
CA GLY A 28 -3.93 1.87 1.71
C GLY A 28 -5.29 1.90 2.39
N GLY A 29 -5.44 2.52 3.56
CA GLY A 29 -6.65 2.39 4.38
C GLY A 29 -7.94 2.91 3.73
N HIS A 30 -7.84 3.76 2.70
CA HIS A 30 -8.99 4.15 1.90
C HIS A 30 -9.54 2.99 1.05
N MET A 31 -8.71 2.02 0.67
CA MET A 31 -9.10 0.82 -0.09
C MET A 31 -9.82 -0.22 0.77
N GLU A 32 -9.72 -0.12 2.09
CA GLU A 32 -10.47 -0.98 3.02
C GLU A 32 -11.94 -0.60 3.13
N LYS A 33 -12.32 0.58 2.62
CA LYS A 33 -13.70 1.05 2.62
C LYS A 33 -14.42 0.57 1.36
N PRO A 34 -15.71 0.22 1.47
CA PRO A 34 -16.56 0.01 0.30
C PRO A 34 -16.47 1.20 -0.66
N SER A 35 -16.28 0.93 -1.94
CA SER A 35 -16.20 2.00 -2.95
C SER A 35 -17.02 1.68 -4.20
N MET A 36 -17.53 2.73 -4.86
CA MET A 36 -18.21 2.58 -6.15
C MET A 36 -17.28 2.03 -7.23
N MET A 37 -15.98 2.38 -7.17
CA MET A 37 -14.96 1.83 -8.08
C MET A 37 -14.83 0.31 -7.94
N MET A 38 -15.10 -0.23 -6.76
CA MET A 38 -15.11 -1.66 -6.47
C MET A 38 -16.53 -2.27 -6.49
N MET A 39 -17.52 -1.57 -7.05
CA MET A 39 -18.94 -2.00 -7.05
C MET A 39 -19.47 -2.36 -5.65
N GLY A 40 -19.10 -1.58 -4.64
CA GLY A 40 -19.45 -1.80 -3.24
C GLY A 40 -18.50 -2.75 -2.49
N GLY A 41 -17.53 -3.35 -3.16
CA GLY A 41 -16.47 -4.15 -2.54
C GLY A 41 -15.39 -3.33 -1.84
N SER A 42 -14.52 -4.03 -1.11
CA SER A 42 -13.35 -3.47 -0.43
C SER A 42 -12.15 -4.43 -0.52
N MET A 43 -10.97 -3.93 -0.17
CA MET A 43 -9.73 -4.69 -0.01
C MET A 43 -9.36 -4.82 1.47
N THR A 44 -8.44 -5.70 1.79
CA THR A 44 -7.85 -5.91 3.13
C THR A 44 -6.35 -6.07 2.97
N TYR A 45 -5.58 -5.63 3.97
CA TYR A 45 -4.13 -5.72 3.96
C TYR A 45 -3.65 -6.77 4.96
N GLU A 46 -2.73 -7.61 4.51
CA GLU A 46 -1.98 -8.54 5.35
C GLU A 46 -0.49 -8.31 5.12
N THR A 47 0.29 -8.36 6.20
CA THR A 47 1.74 -8.20 6.16
C THR A 47 2.42 -9.38 6.80
N ASP A 48 3.66 -9.65 6.37
CA ASP A 48 4.51 -10.61 7.06
C ASP A 48 4.89 -10.16 8.49
N ALA A 49 5.67 -11.00 9.18
CA ALA A 49 6.15 -10.72 10.54
C ALA A 49 7.01 -9.45 10.65
N ARG A 50 7.54 -8.95 9.52
CA ARG A 50 8.32 -7.70 9.42
C ARG A 50 7.43 -6.50 9.09
N GLY A 51 6.12 -6.68 9.06
CA GLY A 51 5.12 -5.64 8.83
C GLY A 51 5.17 -5.04 7.43
N GLY A 52 5.82 -5.69 6.45
CA GLY A 52 6.06 -5.08 5.15
C GLY A 52 7.12 -3.97 5.17
N ARG A 53 8.02 -3.92 6.16
CA ARG A 53 8.93 -2.78 6.41
C ARG A 53 10.42 -3.11 6.34
N GLU A 54 10.78 -4.21 5.71
CA GLU A 54 12.17 -4.60 5.45
C GLU A 54 12.31 -5.13 4.03
N VAL A 55 13.51 -5.07 3.45
CA VAL A 55 13.77 -5.70 2.14
C VAL A 55 13.46 -7.21 2.22
N GLY A 56 12.76 -7.69 1.20
CA GLY A 56 12.18 -9.03 1.13
C GLY A 56 10.84 -9.19 1.86
N SER A 57 10.31 -8.13 2.50
CA SER A 57 9.00 -8.23 3.16
C SER A 57 7.88 -8.37 2.17
N VAL A 58 6.85 -9.13 2.54
CA VAL A 58 5.69 -9.38 1.69
C VAL A 58 4.46 -8.65 2.24
N ILE A 59 3.75 -7.97 1.34
CA ILE A 59 2.45 -7.35 1.60
C ILE A 59 1.44 -8.00 0.67
N THR A 60 0.33 -8.46 1.21
CA THR A 60 -0.77 -9.03 0.43
C THR A 60 -1.99 -8.15 0.58
N MET A 61 -2.66 -7.89 -0.54
CA MET A 61 -3.94 -7.20 -0.58
C MET A 61 -4.98 -8.14 -1.15
N GLY A 62 -6.09 -8.34 -0.45
CA GLY A 62 -7.16 -9.23 -0.89
C GLY A 62 -8.53 -8.57 -0.80
N GLY A 63 -9.42 -8.84 -1.76
CA GLY A 63 -10.77 -8.30 -1.75
C GLY A 63 -11.70 -8.94 -2.76
N ASN A 64 -12.93 -8.46 -2.84
CA ASN A 64 -13.94 -8.96 -3.76
C ASN A 64 -14.43 -7.83 -4.69
N PHE A 65 -14.62 -8.18 -5.96
CA PHE A 65 -15.26 -7.34 -6.96
C PHE A 65 -16.35 -8.18 -7.64
N LEU A 66 -17.62 -7.91 -7.32
CA LEU A 66 -18.75 -8.76 -7.72
C LEU A 66 -18.51 -10.23 -7.30
N TRP A 67 -18.40 -11.15 -8.26
CA TRP A 67 -18.11 -12.57 -8.03
C TRP A 67 -16.62 -12.93 -8.13
N LEU A 68 -15.74 -11.96 -8.39
CA LEU A 68 -14.30 -12.17 -8.52
C LEU A 68 -13.57 -11.88 -7.21
N ARG A 69 -12.66 -12.77 -6.84
CA ARG A 69 -11.70 -12.52 -5.77
C ARG A 69 -10.44 -11.92 -6.37
N LEU A 70 -10.07 -10.73 -5.90
CA LEU A 70 -8.87 -10.03 -6.31
C LEU A 70 -7.77 -10.24 -5.26
N SER A 71 -6.54 -10.42 -5.72
CA SER A 71 -5.36 -10.51 -4.86
C SER A 71 -4.17 -9.83 -5.52
N VAL A 72 -3.45 -9.04 -4.74
CA VAL A 72 -2.16 -8.46 -5.11
C VAL A 72 -1.13 -8.90 -4.07
N ARG A 73 0.08 -9.22 -4.52
CA ARG A 73 1.21 -9.52 -3.66
C ARG A 73 2.37 -8.62 -4.05
N GLU A 74 2.87 -7.88 -3.08
CA GLU A 74 4.01 -6.98 -3.22
C GLU A 74 5.20 -7.52 -2.43
N THR A 75 6.40 -7.21 -2.88
CA THR A 75 7.64 -7.54 -2.18
C THR A 75 8.50 -6.30 -2.15
N VAL A 76 8.93 -5.91 -0.95
CA VAL A 76 9.84 -4.77 -0.77
C VAL A 76 11.21 -5.16 -1.33
N VAL A 77 11.64 -4.52 -2.39
CA VAL A 77 12.95 -4.75 -3.03
C VAL A 77 13.97 -3.70 -2.62
N GLU A 78 13.53 -2.53 -2.18
CA GLU A 78 14.39 -1.45 -1.74
C GLU A 78 13.80 -0.74 -0.52
N ARG A 79 14.66 -0.34 0.44
CA ARG A 79 14.22 0.47 1.57
C ARG A 79 15.35 1.37 2.10
N GLU A 80 15.14 2.67 1.96
CA GLU A 80 16.02 3.73 2.46
C GLU A 80 15.20 4.81 3.18
N PRO A 81 14.85 4.61 4.46
CA PRO A 81 14.08 5.61 5.21
C PRO A 81 14.87 6.90 5.44
N PRO A 82 14.22 8.08 5.44
CA PRO A 82 12.80 8.34 5.14
C PRO A 82 12.56 8.69 3.65
N ARG A 83 13.40 8.22 2.74
CA ARG A 83 13.46 8.70 1.35
C ARG A 83 12.76 7.78 0.37
N ARG A 84 12.90 6.46 0.53
CA ARG A 84 12.48 5.51 -0.50
C ARG A 84 12.07 4.15 0.05
N LYS A 85 11.05 3.58 -0.57
CA LYS A 85 10.64 2.18 -0.47
C LYS A 85 10.03 1.78 -1.81
N VAL A 86 10.43 0.62 -2.32
CA VAL A 86 9.91 0.02 -3.56
C VAL A 86 9.62 -1.44 -3.29
#